data_AF-A0A3B3HZH8-F1
#
_entry.id   AF-A0A3B3HZH8-F1
#
_cell.length_a   1.000
_cell.length_b   1.000
_cell.length_c   1.000
_cell.angle_alpha   90.00
_cell.angle_beta   90.00
_cell.angle_gamma   90.00
#
_symmetry.space_group_name_H-M   'P 1'
#
loop_
_entity.id
_entity.type
_entity.pdbx_description
1 polymer ?
#
loop_
_entity_poly.entity_id
_entity_poly.type
_entity_poly.pdbx_seq_one_letter_code
_entity_poly.pdbx_strand_id
1 'polypeptide(L)'
;MAGLRNWKDLWMLYETEEQYTRFPDQASGASPAEKLDLELLQRLLNAFNSPKVGLQTNTSKGRSGGPDKQPGIKLEEFKKSLSSVTCSEESWIEELFCEIDISHAGEVTWQQLCSYLLQEYKERQRASTPPAALLDAQPQFTLCSQNKREPTVRILSISQQPPLRYITVSKGGHITVWSSSLRILQTFMVSGDPEHSSRLRGWVTDAAYMRGLHRVAIVTDHRDAHFVKVSPTDIFEDVHLFGFRCVLTAVCFGFDSQRPEQPPLLLLGDEKGGVHLMWFLNTSKGLFKRASKTERGPQRILFSDLDDHDNMVSCRHIANIHRAAINRVMFDPGANVIMTSSESETTSVVFMKVSMKQEPYIWKFSQGALCFDYSSSLQLLVTGGKDRKIRLWSRYVTFSPLAVLQGHQASVMDVAIYQPVEQIFSYSRDSVSL
;
A
#
# COMPACT_ATOMS: atom_id res chain seq x y z
N MET A 1 -35.35 10.74 -54.74
CA MET A 1 -33.96 10.32 -54.48
C MET A 1 -33.44 11.14 -53.30
N ALA A 2 -33.71 10.70 -52.07
CA ALA A 2 -32.88 9.79 -51.27
C ALA A 2 -31.50 10.42 -50.96
N GLY A 3 -31.12 10.75 -49.73
CA GLY A 3 -31.82 10.66 -48.45
C GLY A 3 -30.91 11.28 -47.38
N LEU A 4 -31.48 12.22 -46.59
CA LEU A 4 -30.85 12.78 -45.39
C LEU A 4 -30.70 11.67 -44.34
N ARG A 5 -29.48 11.42 -43.85
CA ARG A 5 -29.25 10.57 -42.68
C ARG A 5 -29.37 11.41 -41.41
N ASN A 6 -30.50 11.24 -40.75
CA ASN A 6 -30.78 11.67 -39.37
C ASN A 6 -29.67 11.21 -38.43
N TRP A 7 -29.02 12.18 -37.79
CA TRP A 7 -28.25 11.97 -36.56
C TRP A 7 -29.26 11.83 -35.43
N LYS A 8 -29.63 10.59 -35.11
CA LYS A 8 -30.36 10.29 -33.86
C LYS A 8 -29.34 10.18 -32.74
N ASP A 9 -29.65 10.90 -31.68
CA ASP A 9 -28.99 11.02 -30.38
C ASP A 9 -28.27 9.75 -29.91
N LEU A 10 -26.93 9.83 -29.86
CA LEU A 10 -26.05 8.85 -29.22
C LEU A 10 -25.95 9.04 -27.68
N TRP A 11 -26.86 9.83 -27.10
CA TRP A 11 -26.91 10.10 -25.65
C TRP A 11 -28.10 9.45 -24.94
N MET A 12 -28.93 8.68 -25.64
CA MET A 12 -30.07 7.93 -25.10
C MET A 12 -29.68 6.48 -24.71
N LEU A 13 -28.72 6.33 -23.80
CA LEU A 13 -28.43 5.05 -23.13
C LEU A 13 -28.16 5.18 -21.63
N TYR A 14 -28.49 6.34 -21.04
CA TYR A 14 -28.36 6.61 -19.60
C TYR A 14 -29.71 6.85 -18.89
N GLU A 15 -30.79 6.25 -19.39
CA GLU A 15 -32.06 6.18 -18.66
C GLU A 15 -32.68 4.79 -18.80
N THR A 16 -32.20 3.88 -17.96
CA THR A 16 -33.01 2.86 -17.27
C THR A 16 -32.14 2.35 -16.14
N GLU A 17 -32.18 3.04 -14.99
CA GLU A 17 -31.87 2.40 -13.71
C GLU A 17 -32.92 1.31 -13.49
N GLU A 18 -32.63 0.09 -13.93
CA GLU A 18 -33.31 -1.07 -13.38
C GLU A 18 -32.84 -1.22 -11.93
N GLN A 19 -33.76 -1.02 -10.98
CA GLN A 19 -33.59 -1.45 -9.60
C GLN A 19 -33.35 -2.97 -9.60
N TYR A 20 -32.08 -3.36 -9.54
CA TYR A 20 -31.71 -4.75 -9.33
C TYR A 20 -31.92 -5.12 -7.86
N THR A 21 -33.17 -5.40 -7.50
CA THR A 21 -33.50 -6.14 -6.28
C THR A 21 -33.26 -7.63 -6.53
N ARG A 22 -32.13 -8.18 -6.09
CA ARG A 22 -32.01 -9.62 -5.83
C ARG A 22 -31.00 -9.91 -4.71
N PHE A 23 -31.52 -10.08 -3.50
CA PHE A 23 -31.49 -11.35 -2.79
C PHE A 23 -32.80 -11.50 -2.00
N PRO A 24 -33.59 -12.54 -2.29
CA PRO A 24 -34.17 -13.35 -1.25
C PRO A 24 -33.57 -14.73 -1.40
N ASP A 25 -32.64 -15.09 -0.52
CA ASP A 25 -32.41 -16.50 -0.22
C ASP A 25 -32.34 -16.70 1.29
N GLN A 26 -33.35 -17.40 1.77
CA GLN A 26 -33.58 -17.75 3.17
C GLN A 26 -32.71 -18.95 3.53
N ALA A 27 -31.41 -18.73 3.81
CA ALA A 27 -30.57 -19.80 4.36
C ALA A 27 -29.30 -19.28 5.08
N SER A 28 -29.45 -18.33 6.00
CA SER A 28 -28.52 -18.03 7.11
C SER A 28 -29.04 -16.75 7.76
N GLY A 29 -29.39 -16.81 9.05
CA GLY A 29 -30.20 -15.81 9.75
C GLY A 29 -29.84 -14.36 9.46
N ALA A 30 -30.85 -13.55 9.13
CA ALA A 30 -30.75 -12.09 9.10
C ALA A 30 -30.15 -11.62 10.42
N SER A 31 -29.05 -10.85 10.38
CA SER A 31 -28.42 -10.40 11.60
C SER A 31 -29.44 -9.60 12.43
N PRO A 32 -29.43 -9.67 13.78
CA PRO A 32 -30.43 -8.98 14.59
C PRO A 32 -30.50 -7.48 14.30
N ALA A 33 -29.40 -6.88 13.82
CA ALA A 33 -29.34 -5.50 13.35
C ALA A 33 -30.07 -5.22 12.03
N GLU A 34 -30.29 -6.22 11.16
CA GLU A 34 -31.10 -6.07 9.93
C GLU A 34 -32.59 -5.85 10.21
N LYS A 35 -33.05 -6.26 11.41
CA LYS A 35 -34.43 -6.08 11.86
C LYS A 35 -34.68 -4.69 12.46
N LEU A 36 -33.65 -3.85 12.58
CA LEU A 36 -33.74 -2.50 13.14
C LEU A 36 -34.08 -1.47 12.05
N ASP A 37 -35.36 -1.28 11.80
CA ASP A 37 -35.85 -0.22 10.92
C ASP A 37 -35.67 1.19 11.55
N LEU A 38 -35.76 2.22 10.72
CA LEU A 38 -35.62 3.63 11.13
C LEU A 38 -36.54 4.00 12.30
N GLU A 39 -37.75 3.44 12.34
CA GLU A 39 -38.71 3.65 13.42
C GLU A 39 -38.24 3.04 14.76
N LEU A 40 -37.64 1.85 14.72
CA LEU A 40 -37.11 1.16 15.91
C LEU A 40 -35.87 1.89 16.44
N LEU A 41 -35.00 2.37 15.56
CA LEU A 41 -33.83 3.18 15.93
C LEU A 41 -34.22 4.52 16.57
N GLN A 42 -35.25 5.19 16.06
CA GLN A 42 -35.78 6.42 16.67
C GLN A 42 -36.37 6.16 18.06
N ARG A 43 -37.06 5.03 18.25
CA ARG A 43 -37.58 4.65 19.58
C ARG A 43 -36.48 4.30 20.57
N LEU A 44 -35.45 3.56 20.12
CA LEU A 44 -34.28 3.31 20.95
C LEU A 44 -33.63 4.63 21.35
N LEU A 45 -33.36 5.53 20.40
CA LEU A 45 -32.80 6.85 20.68
C LEU A 45 -33.65 7.63 21.72
N ASN A 46 -34.98 7.59 21.60
CA ASN A 46 -35.88 8.23 22.56
C ASN A 46 -35.86 7.55 23.94
N ALA A 47 -35.74 6.22 24.00
CA ALA A 47 -35.60 5.48 25.25
C ALA A 47 -34.28 5.86 25.97
N PHE A 48 -33.18 5.94 25.21
CA PHE A 48 -31.86 6.35 25.73
C PHE A 48 -31.82 7.80 26.20
N ASN A 49 -32.63 8.68 25.59
CA ASN A 49 -32.74 10.10 25.95
C ASN A 49 -33.86 10.40 26.96
N SER A 50 -34.65 9.40 27.37
CA SER A 50 -35.75 9.62 28.30
C SER A 50 -35.21 9.92 29.71
N PRO A 51 -35.70 10.98 30.39
CA PRO A 51 -35.28 11.27 31.75
C PRO A 51 -35.78 10.15 32.67
N LYS A 52 -34.85 9.38 33.25
CA LYS A 52 -35.18 8.32 34.21
C LYS A 52 -35.88 8.93 35.42
N VAL A 53 -37.16 8.59 35.62
CA VAL A 53 -37.94 9.00 36.79
C VAL A 53 -37.41 8.27 38.03
N GLY A 54 -36.52 8.95 38.75
CA GLY A 54 -36.23 8.86 40.19
C GLY A 54 -36.08 7.49 40.88
N LEU A 55 -34.86 7.20 41.36
CA LEU A 55 -34.67 6.87 42.78
C LEU A 55 -33.76 7.94 43.41
N GLN A 56 -34.37 8.86 44.17
CA GLN A 56 -33.64 9.55 45.22
C GLN A 56 -33.32 8.53 46.32
N THR A 57 -32.08 8.04 46.34
CA THR A 57 -31.51 7.47 47.56
C THR A 57 -30.48 8.44 48.09
N ASN A 58 -30.80 9.05 49.23
CA ASN A 58 -29.92 9.89 50.02
C ASN A 58 -28.59 9.18 50.33
N THR A 59 -27.47 9.65 49.78
CA THR A 59 -26.16 9.54 50.43
C THR A 59 -25.24 10.68 49.98
N SER A 60 -24.89 11.49 50.98
CA SER A 60 -23.69 12.33 51.17
C SER A 60 -22.76 12.67 50.00
N LYS A 61 -22.50 13.98 49.89
CA LYS A 61 -21.37 14.66 49.23
C LYS A 61 -20.09 13.82 49.13
N GLY A 62 -19.63 13.62 47.89
CA GLY A 62 -18.25 13.27 47.54
C GLY A 62 -17.91 13.86 46.17
N ARG A 63 -16.98 14.82 46.14
CA ARG A 63 -16.41 15.39 44.91
C ARG A 63 -15.51 14.35 44.24
N SER A 64 -15.87 13.92 43.04
CA SER A 64 -14.91 13.49 42.00
C SER A 64 -15.58 13.54 40.63
N GLY A 65 -15.15 14.48 39.79
CA GLY A 65 -15.52 14.53 38.38
C GLY A 65 -14.85 13.39 37.64
N GLY A 66 -15.62 12.37 37.30
CA GLY A 66 -15.32 11.41 36.23
C GLY A 66 -16.22 11.71 35.02
N PRO A 67 -15.84 11.26 33.81
CA PRO A 67 -16.60 11.58 32.60
C PRO A 67 -18.05 11.09 32.73
N ASP A 68 -19.00 11.92 32.29
CA ASP A 68 -20.44 11.65 32.31
C ASP A 68 -20.73 10.19 31.92
N LYS A 69 -21.08 9.36 32.92
CA LYS A 69 -21.57 8.01 32.66
C LYS A 69 -22.92 8.15 31.98
N GLN A 70 -22.96 7.89 30.67
CA GLN A 70 -24.22 7.83 29.94
C GLN A 70 -25.16 6.82 30.62
N PRO A 71 -26.46 7.14 30.74
CA PRO A 71 -27.42 6.21 31.32
C PRO A 71 -27.56 4.97 30.43
N GLY A 72 -27.21 3.80 30.96
CA GLY A 72 -27.41 2.51 30.31
C GLY A 72 -28.87 2.04 30.44
N ILE A 73 -29.39 1.32 29.45
CA ILE A 73 -30.72 0.70 29.45
C ILE A 73 -30.58 -0.78 29.79
N LYS A 74 -31.45 -1.28 30.66
CA LYS A 74 -31.52 -2.71 31.04
C LYS A 74 -32.34 -3.51 30.02
N LEU A 75 -32.10 -4.82 29.94
CA LEU A 75 -32.76 -5.72 28.98
C LEU A 75 -34.29 -5.55 28.93
N GLU A 76 -34.97 -5.44 30.08
CA GLU A 76 -36.43 -5.29 30.14
C GLU A 76 -36.94 -3.97 29.51
N GLU A 77 -36.19 -2.88 29.71
CA GLU A 77 -36.51 -1.57 29.15
C GLU A 77 -36.16 -1.51 27.65
N PHE A 78 -35.10 -2.22 27.25
CA PHE A 78 -34.71 -2.42 25.85
C PHE A 78 -35.77 -3.22 25.09
N LYS A 79 -36.23 -4.34 25.66
CA LYS A 79 -37.34 -5.16 25.13
C LYS A 79 -38.61 -4.35 24.98
N LYS A 80 -39.03 -3.63 26.03
CA LYS A 80 -40.25 -2.80 26.00
C LYS A 80 -40.21 -1.73 24.91
N SER A 81 -39.03 -1.20 24.61
CA SER A 81 -38.84 -0.18 23.56
C SER A 81 -39.05 -0.76 22.15
N LEU A 82 -38.75 -2.05 21.95
CA LEU A 82 -38.80 -2.74 20.65
C LEU A 82 -40.07 -3.59 20.45
N SER A 83 -40.65 -4.14 21.52
CA SER A 83 -41.83 -5.03 21.49
C SER A 83 -43.16 -4.32 21.22
N SER A 84 -43.18 -2.99 21.30
CA SER A 84 -44.38 -2.20 21.01
C SER A 84 -44.75 -2.08 19.52
N VAL A 85 -43.92 -2.61 18.61
CA VAL A 85 -44.13 -2.59 17.15
C VAL A 85 -44.11 -3.99 16.54
N THR A 86 -43.42 -4.94 17.17
CA THR A 86 -43.18 -6.27 16.62
C THR A 86 -44.04 -7.32 17.34
N CYS A 87 -44.95 -7.98 16.63
CA CYS A 87 -45.76 -9.10 17.16
C CYS A 87 -45.06 -10.47 17.04
N SER A 88 -43.73 -10.53 16.85
CA SER A 88 -43.01 -11.78 16.60
C SER A 88 -41.73 -11.91 17.41
N GLU A 89 -41.51 -13.14 17.91
CA GLU A 89 -40.40 -13.71 18.69
C GLU A 89 -39.44 -12.72 19.37
N GLU A 90 -39.55 -12.59 20.70
CA GLU A 90 -38.61 -11.80 21.54
C GLU A 90 -37.15 -12.31 21.50
N SER A 91 -36.91 -13.51 20.95
CA SER A 91 -35.59 -14.18 20.92
C SER A 91 -34.49 -13.33 20.29
N TRP A 92 -34.78 -12.67 19.16
CA TRP A 92 -33.76 -11.88 18.45
C TRP A 92 -33.40 -10.58 19.19
N ILE A 93 -34.30 -10.06 20.04
CA ILE A 93 -34.04 -8.84 20.84
C ILE A 93 -33.07 -9.17 21.98
N GLU A 94 -33.20 -10.37 22.57
CA GLU A 94 -32.26 -10.88 23.57
C GLU A 94 -30.88 -11.16 22.96
N GLU A 95 -30.85 -11.76 21.77
CA GLU A 95 -29.62 -11.99 21.01
C GLU A 95 -28.93 -10.66 20.69
N LEU A 96 -29.66 -9.68 20.14
CA LEU A 96 -29.13 -8.34 19.87
C LEU A 96 -28.56 -7.68 21.14
N PHE A 97 -29.29 -7.75 22.27
CA PHE A 97 -28.83 -7.15 23.51
C PHE A 97 -27.54 -7.81 24.03
N CYS A 98 -27.46 -9.14 23.97
CA CYS A 98 -26.27 -9.89 24.35
C CYS A 98 -25.08 -9.61 23.43
N GLU A 99 -25.30 -9.43 22.13
CA GLU A 99 -24.25 -9.07 21.18
C GLU A 99 -23.70 -7.66 21.43
N ILE A 100 -24.54 -6.72 21.88
CA ILE A 100 -24.10 -5.36 22.22
C ILE A 100 -23.40 -5.30 23.59
N ASP A 101 -23.90 -6.05 24.59
CA ASP A 101 -23.30 -6.13 25.93
C ASP A 101 -22.17 -7.18 26.02
N ILE A 102 -21.08 -6.92 25.29
CA ILE A 102 -19.85 -7.73 25.33
C ILE A 102 -19.27 -7.81 26.75
N SER A 103 -19.55 -6.81 27.60
CA SER A 103 -19.08 -6.74 28.98
C SER A 103 -19.89 -7.57 29.98
N HIS A 104 -21.03 -8.13 29.57
CA HIS A 104 -22.01 -8.77 30.46
C HIS A 104 -22.38 -7.89 31.68
N ALA A 105 -22.44 -6.58 31.49
CA ALA A 105 -22.76 -5.62 32.54
C ALA A 105 -24.27 -5.59 32.86
N GLY A 106 -25.11 -6.18 32.01
CA GLY A 106 -26.57 -6.16 32.12
C GLY A 106 -27.20 -4.82 31.73
N GLU A 107 -26.40 -3.89 31.20
CA GLU A 107 -26.80 -2.55 30.77
C GLU A 107 -26.08 -2.21 29.46
N VAL A 108 -26.85 -1.76 28.45
CA VAL A 108 -26.32 -1.29 27.17
C VAL A 108 -26.39 0.24 27.15
N THR A 109 -25.34 0.91 26.69
CA THR A 109 -25.31 2.36 26.46
C THR A 109 -25.55 2.71 24.99
N TRP A 110 -26.00 3.94 24.71
CA TRP A 110 -26.19 4.41 23.33
C TRP A 110 -24.90 4.37 22.51
N GLN A 111 -23.76 4.70 23.12
CA GLN A 111 -22.45 4.60 22.48
C GLN A 111 -22.07 3.16 22.08
N GLN A 112 -22.37 2.17 22.93
CA GLN A 112 -22.13 0.75 22.61
C GLN A 112 -23.00 0.29 21.44
N LEU A 113 -24.29 0.64 21.45
CA LEU A 113 -25.20 0.35 20.34
C LEU A 113 -24.72 1.00 19.03
N CYS A 114 -24.32 2.28 19.06
CA CYS A 114 -23.80 2.98 17.88
C CYS A 114 -22.51 2.34 17.34
N SER A 115 -21.63 1.90 18.25
CA SER A 115 -20.35 1.26 17.89
C SER A 115 -20.60 -0.11 17.24
N TYR A 116 -21.52 -0.89 17.80
CA TYR A 116 -21.96 -2.18 17.24
C TYR A 116 -22.58 -1.98 15.86
N LEU A 117 -23.55 -1.07 15.70
CA LEU A 117 -24.19 -0.79 14.41
C LEU A 117 -23.19 -0.31 13.34
N LEU A 118 -22.23 0.53 13.73
CA LEU A 118 -21.17 0.98 12.83
C LEU A 118 -20.25 -0.16 12.39
N GLN A 119 -19.97 -1.11 13.28
CA GLN A 119 -19.17 -2.29 12.97
C GLN A 119 -19.90 -3.21 11.99
N GLU A 120 -21.16 -3.55 12.28
CA GLU A 120 -22.06 -4.31 11.42
C GLU A 120 -22.16 -3.68 10.02
N TYR A 121 -22.38 -2.37 9.94
CA TYR A 121 -22.42 -1.65 8.66
C TYR A 121 -21.12 -1.77 7.87
N LYS A 122 -19.95 -1.67 8.53
CA LYS A 122 -18.65 -1.83 7.87
C LYS A 122 -18.44 -3.24 7.36
N GLU A 123 -18.84 -4.25 8.13
CA GLU A 123 -18.74 -5.66 7.73
C GLU A 123 -19.66 -5.95 6.54
N ARG A 124 -20.89 -5.43 6.55
CA ARG A 124 -21.80 -5.50 5.39
C ARG A 124 -21.26 -4.78 4.17
N GLN A 125 -20.68 -3.59 4.34
CA GLN A 125 -20.08 -2.86 3.22
C GLN A 125 -18.95 -3.70 2.59
N ARG A 126 -18.13 -4.37 3.40
CA ARG A 126 -17.12 -5.33 2.92
C ARG A 126 -17.75 -6.53 2.20
N ALA A 127 -18.78 -7.15 2.78
CA ALA A 127 -19.46 -8.31 2.19
C ALA A 127 -20.23 -7.98 0.89
N SER A 128 -20.79 -6.77 0.78
CA SER A 128 -21.49 -6.26 -0.40
C SER A 128 -20.55 -5.84 -1.54
N THR A 129 -19.26 -5.64 -1.23
CA THR A 129 -18.25 -5.42 -2.27
C THR A 129 -17.93 -6.80 -2.85
N PRO A 130 -18.28 -7.10 -4.11
CA PRO A 130 -18.09 -8.45 -4.66
C PRO A 130 -16.61 -8.86 -4.54
N PRO A 131 -16.29 -10.01 -3.94
CA PRO A 131 -14.91 -10.46 -3.70
C PRO A 131 -14.07 -10.73 -4.96
N ALA A 132 -14.54 -10.38 -6.15
CA ALA A 132 -14.00 -10.85 -7.43
C ALA A 132 -14.14 -9.86 -8.60
N ALA A 133 -14.38 -8.56 -8.38
CA ALA A 133 -14.63 -7.61 -9.46
C ALA A 133 -13.46 -7.42 -10.47
N LEU A 134 -12.26 -7.92 -10.18
CA LEU A 134 -11.15 -7.91 -11.15
C LEU A 134 -11.18 -9.07 -12.15
N LEU A 135 -11.93 -10.15 -11.90
CA LEU A 135 -11.89 -11.36 -12.72
C LEU A 135 -13.13 -11.56 -13.63
N ASP A 136 -14.23 -10.84 -13.38
CA ASP A 136 -15.43 -10.95 -14.21
C ASP A 136 -15.30 -10.23 -15.57
N ALA A 137 -14.44 -9.21 -15.64
CA ALA A 137 -14.07 -8.60 -16.91
C ALA A 137 -12.89 -9.36 -17.52
N GLN A 138 -13.05 -9.91 -18.74
CA GLN A 138 -11.93 -10.53 -19.44
C GLN A 138 -10.75 -9.55 -19.52
N PRO A 139 -9.56 -9.88 -18.98
CA PRO A 139 -8.41 -9.00 -19.05
C PRO A 139 -8.07 -8.72 -20.51
N GLN A 140 -8.08 -7.43 -20.89
CA GLN A 140 -7.66 -7.02 -22.22
C GLN A 140 -6.14 -7.10 -22.33
N PHE A 141 -5.64 -8.25 -22.75
CA PHE A 141 -4.22 -8.43 -23.02
C PHE A 141 -3.85 -7.71 -24.32
N THR A 142 -3.07 -6.64 -24.21
CA THR A 142 -2.46 -5.97 -25.36
C THR A 142 -1.00 -6.40 -25.45
N LEU A 143 -0.61 -7.03 -26.56
CA LEU A 143 0.79 -7.39 -26.78
C LEU A 143 1.61 -6.13 -27.13
N CYS A 144 2.49 -5.72 -26.22
CA CYS A 144 3.43 -4.62 -26.45
C CYS A 144 4.71 -5.15 -27.11
N SER A 145 4.76 -5.18 -28.44
CA SER A 145 5.89 -5.74 -29.22
C SER A 145 7.17 -4.89 -29.23
N GLN A 146 7.10 -3.65 -28.73
CA GLN A 146 8.12 -2.63 -28.99
C GLN A 146 9.21 -2.47 -27.90
N ASN A 147 9.26 -3.32 -26.86
CA ASN A 147 10.36 -3.26 -25.90
C ASN A 147 11.67 -3.91 -26.42
N LYS A 148 11.97 -3.77 -27.71
CA LYS A 148 13.20 -4.23 -28.40
C LYS A 148 13.73 -5.64 -28.03
N ARG A 149 12.87 -6.55 -27.55
CA ARG A 149 13.23 -7.87 -26.98
C ARG A 149 14.13 -7.81 -25.75
N GLU A 150 14.16 -6.69 -25.03
CA GLU A 150 14.89 -6.58 -23.77
C GLU A 150 14.00 -6.96 -22.58
N PRO A 151 14.53 -7.68 -21.57
CA PRO A 151 13.80 -7.96 -20.34
C PRO A 151 13.46 -6.67 -19.59
N THR A 152 12.20 -6.50 -19.18
CA THR A 152 11.77 -5.41 -18.32
C THR A 152 12.15 -5.71 -16.87
N VAL A 153 12.85 -4.78 -16.21
CA VAL A 153 13.24 -4.88 -14.80
C VAL A 153 12.16 -4.29 -13.90
N ARG A 154 11.62 -3.12 -14.27
CA ARG A 154 10.55 -2.44 -13.50
C ARG A 154 9.51 -1.77 -14.38
N ILE A 155 8.29 -1.74 -13.87
CA ILE A 155 7.17 -0.95 -14.39
C ILE A 155 6.74 0.01 -13.28
N LEU A 156 6.73 1.31 -13.57
CA LEU A 156 6.44 2.38 -12.62
C LEU A 156 5.22 3.14 -13.10
N SER A 157 4.24 3.39 -12.21
CA SER A 157 3.07 4.21 -12.53
C SER A 157 3.25 5.65 -12.08
N ILE A 158 2.89 6.59 -12.95
CA ILE A 158 2.84 8.02 -12.66
C ILE A 158 1.37 8.43 -12.64
N SER A 159 0.78 8.45 -11.44
CA SER A 159 -0.63 8.83 -11.23
C SER A 159 -0.85 10.29 -10.86
N GLN A 160 0.19 10.99 -10.39
CA GLN A 160 0.07 12.34 -9.82
C GLN A 160 -0.15 13.45 -10.86
N GLN A 161 0.09 13.17 -12.14
CA GLN A 161 -0.22 14.10 -13.23
C GLN A 161 -1.16 13.39 -14.20
N PRO A 162 -2.49 13.56 -14.11
CA PRO A 162 -3.39 13.03 -15.12
C PRO A 162 -3.00 13.60 -16.50
N PRO A 163 -2.97 12.77 -17.56
CA PRO A 163 -3.39 11.37 -17.61
C PRO A 163 -2.36 10.40 -16.99
N LEU A 164 -2.84 9.28 -16.44
CA LEU A 164 -2.01 8.18 -15.95
C LEU A 164 -0.99 7.74 -17.01
N ARG A 165 0.28 7.63 -16.62
CA ARG A 165 1.37 7.15 -17.47
C ARG A 165 2.08 5.99 -16.80
N TYR A 166 2.69 5.14 -17.63
CA TYR A 166 3.57 4.08 -17.16
C TYR A 166 4.98 4.32 -17.66
N ILE A 167 5.98 3.92 -16.89
CA ILE A 167 7.38 3.89 -17.29
C ILE A 167 7.86 2.46 -17.16
N THR A 168 8.42 1.92 -18.23
CA THR A 168 9.14 0.64 -18.17
C THR A 168 10.64 0.91 -18.20
N VAL A 169 11.38 0.29 -17.29
CA VAL A 169 12.84 0.28 -17.29
C VAL A 169 13.29 -1.12 -17.66
N SER A 170 14.06 -1.21 -18.75
CA SER A 170 14.63 -2.47 -19.24
C SER A 170 15.98 -2.77 -18.60
N LYS A 171 16.42 -4.03 -18.74
CA LYS A 171 17.71 -4.49 -18.24
C LYS A 171 18.89 -3.76 -18.90
N GLY A 172 18.76 -3.34 -20.17
CA GLY A 172 19.78 -2.60 -20.91
C GLY A 172 19.79 -1.09 -20.67
N GLY A 173 18.94 -0.57 -19.77
CA GLY A 173 18.90 0.87 -19.48
C GLY A 173 18.01 1.69 -20.42
N HIS A 174 17.18 1.05 -21.24
CA HIS A 174 16.09 1.74 -21.92
C HIS A 174 14.95 2.08 -20.96
N ILE A 175 14.56 3.35 -20.96
CA ILE A 175 13.39 3.89 -20.28
C ILE A 175 12.36 4.19 -21.36
N THR A 176 11.19 3.58 -21.26
CA THR A 176 10.07 3.84 -22.18
C THR A 176 8.89 4.36 -21.41
N VAL A 177 8.34 5.50 -21.84
CA VAL A 177 7.16 6.14 -21.27
C VAL A 177 5.95 5.78 -22.12
N TRP A 178 4.90 5.34 -21.45
CA TRP A 178 3.66 4.84 -22.04
C TRP A 178 2.48 5.71 -21.62
N SER A 179 1.52 5.88 -22.53
CA SER A 179 0.21 6.45 -22.23
C SER A 179 -0.63 5.51 -21.35
N SER A 180 -1.75 6.02 -20.84
CA SER A 180 -2.79 5.21 -20.17
C SER A 180 -3.35 4.11 -21.09
N SER A 181 -3.34 4.33 -22.40
CA SER A 181 -3.73 3.36 -23.43
C SER A 181 -2.59 2.45 -23.89
N LEU A 182 -1.49 2.37 -23.13
CA LEU A 182 -0.31 1.53 -23.42
C LEU A 182 0.36 1.82 -24.78
N ARG A 183 0.29 3.06 -25.26
CA ARG A 183 1.04 3.52 -26.43
C ARG A 183 2.36 4.13 -26.00
N ILE A 184 3.43 3.86 -26.74
CA ILE A 184 4.74 4.47 -26.50
C ILE A 184 4.67 5.96 -26.84
N LEU A 185 5.03 6.79 -25.88
CA LEU A 185 5.16 8.23 -26.05
C LEU A 185 6.62 8.62 -26.33
N GLN A 186 7.55 8.04 -25.58
CA GLN A 186 8.97 8.35 -25.68
C GLN A 186 9.83 7.19 -25.19
N THR A 187 10.99 7.00 -25.80
CA THR A 187 12.03 6.08 -25.33
C THR A 187 13.34 6.83 -25.20
N PHE A 188 14.01 6.65 -24.07
CA PHE A 188 15.31 7.22 -23.75
C PHE A 188 16.26 6.09 -23.34
N MET A 189 17.55 6.21 -23.68
CA MET A 189 18.59 5.29 -23.21
C MET A 189 19.46 6.05 -22.21
N VAL A 190 19.62 5.49 -21.01
CA VAL A 190 20.56 6.03 -20.01
C VAL A 190 21.97 6.03 -20.59
N SER A 191 22.68 7.13 -20.39
CA SER A 191 23.98 7.33 -21.01
C SER A 191 25.05 6.44 -20.38
N GLY A 192 25.92 5.91 -21.24
CA GLY A 192 27.12 5.20 -20.83
C GLY A 192 28.27 6.14 -20.46
N ASP A 193 29.42 5.54 -20.16
CA ASP A 193 30.64 6.27 -19.91
C ASP A 193 31.20 6.90 -21.19
N PRO A 194 31.34 8.24 -21.29
CA PRO A 194 31.71 8.92 -22.55
C PRO A 194 33.05 8.47 -23.14
N GLU A 195 33.98 8.03 -22.29
CA GLU A 195 35.32 7.60 -22.70
C GLU A 195 35.32 6.23 -23.40
N HIS A 196 34.32 5.38 -23.12
CA HIS A 196 34.34 3.98 -23.53
C HIS A 196 33.18 3.60 -24.44
N SER A 197 31.97 4.13 -24.22
CA SER A 197 30.77 3.80 -25.01
C SER A 197 29.61 4.72 -24.68
N SER A 198 28.79 5.06 -25.68
CA SER A 198 27.53 5.78 -25.45
C SER A 198 26.45 4.93 -24.75
N ARG A 199 26.63 3.61 -24.66
CA ARG A 199 25.66 2.67 -24.07
C ARG A 199 25.96 2.41 -22.59
N LEU A 200 24.90 2.24 -21.79
CA LEU A 200 24.99 1.86 -20.38
C LEU A 200 25.95 0.68 -20.19
N ARG A 201 26.84 0.79 -19.21
CA ARG A 201 27.77 -0.28 -18.85
C ARG A 201 27.04 -1.21 -17.87
N GLY A 202 26.80 -2.45 -18.28
CA GLY A 202 26.13 -3.50 -17.51
C GLY A 202 24.61 -3.38 -17.46
N TRP A 203 24.02 -3.82 -16.36
CA TRP A 203 22.59 -4.12 -16.26
C TRP A 203 21.91 -3.35 -15.13
N VAL A 204 20.72 -2.84 -15.44
CA VAL A 204 19.83 -2.26 -14.43
C VAL A 204 19.40 -3.37 -13.46
N THR A 205 19.61 -3.13 -12.16
CA THR A 205 19.19 -4.03 -11.08
C THR A 205 17.81 -3.68 -10.57
N ASP A 206 17.51 -2.40 -10.40
CA ASP A 206 16.21 -1.89 -9.93
C ASP A 206 16.00 -0.42 -10.34
N ALA A 207 14.75 0.06 -10.26
CA ALA A 207 14.38 1.45 -10.51
C ALA A 207 13.20 1.91 -9.67
N ALA A 208 13.18 3.19 -9.27
CA ALA A 208 12.07 3.81 -8.55
C ALA A 208 11.72 5.19 -9.09
N TYR A 209 10.42 5.48 -9.17
CA TYR A 209 9.93 6.82 -9.51
C TYR A 209 9.92 7.70 -8.27
N MET A 210 10.69 8.78 -8.32
CA MET A 210 10.81 9.78 -7.27
C MET A 210 9.65 10.77 -7.38
N ARG A 211 8.53 10.42 -6.75
CA ARG A 211 7.31 11.24 -6.68
C ARG A 211 7.62 12.63 -6.11
N GLY A 212 6.96 13.67 -6.63
CA GLY A 212 7.25 15.08 -6.31
C GLY A 212 8.54 15.64 -6.93
N LEU A 213 9.52 14.80 -7.30
CA LEU A 213 10.78 15.23 -7.92
C LEU A 213 10.83 15.02 -9.44
N HIS A 214 9.82 14.35 -10.00
CA HIS A 214 9.66 14.04 -11.43
C HIS A 214 10.90 13.38 -12.04
N ARG A 215 11.46 12.42 -11.29
CA ARG A 215 12.67 11.69 -11.67
C ARG A 215 12.49 10.21 -11.51
N VAL A 216 13.26 9.45 -12.28
CA VAL A 216 13.43 8.01 -12.10
C VAL A 216 14.85 7.79 -11.63
N ALA A 217 15.00 7.19 -10.46
CA ALA A 217 16.27 6.66 -9.98
C ALA A 217 16.44 5.25 -10.53
N ILE A 218 17.59 4.98 -11.16
CA ILE A 218 17.94 3.69 -11.74
C ILE A 218 19.25 3.27 -11.12
N VAL A 219 19.33 2.04 -10.65
CA VAL A 219 20.57 1.47 -10.10
C VAL A 219 21.06 0.34 -10.99
N THR A 220 22.38 0.15 -11.05
CA THR A 220 22.98 -0.89 -11.90
C THR A 220 23.93 -1.80 -11.13
N ASP A 221 24.32 -2.88 -11.79
CA ASP A 221 25.36 -3.80 -11.34
C ASP A 221 26.79 -3.21 -11.40
N HIS A 222 26.98 -2.01 -11.96
CA HIS A 222 28.26 -1.32 -12.04
C HIS A 222 28.55 -0.38 -10.86
N ARG A 223 27.77 -0.46 -9.78
CA ARG A 223 27.95 0.37 -8.57
C ARG A 223 27.76 1.85 -8.87
N ASP A 224 26.71 2.14 -9.63
CA ASP A 224 26.26 3.48 -9.96
C ASP A 224 24.73 3.61 -9.82
N ALA A 225 24.29 4.86 -9.79
CA ALA A 225 22.91 5.26 -9.76
C ALA A 225 22.71 6.43 -10.74
N HIS A 226 21.75 6.28 -11.63
CA HIS A 226 21.38 7.28 -12.63
C HIS A 226 20.06 7.94 -12.24
N PHE A 227 20.05 9.26 -12.28
CA PHE A 227 18.85 10.07 -12.08
C PHE A 227 18.40 10.61 -13.44
N VAL A 228 17.19 10.25 -13.83
CA VAL A 228 16.61 10.65 -15.11
C VAL A 228 15.39 11.51 -14.85
N LYS A 229 15.44 12.76 -15.33
CA LYS A 229 14.28 13.65 -15.29
C LYS A 229 13.29 13.20 -16.35
N VAL A 230 12.06 12.97 -15.94
CA VAL A 230 10.96 12.60 -16.84
C VAL A 230 9.92 13.71 -16.79
N SER A 231 9.78 14.41 -17.90
CA SER A 231 8.76 15.43 -18.11
C SER A 231 7.84 15.02 -19.28
N PRO A 232 6.67 15.67 -19.45
CA PRO A 232 5.77 15.31 -20.54
C PRO A 232 6.36 15.48 -21.94
N THR A 233 7.32 16.38 -22.11
CA THR A 233 7.94 16.75 -23.38
C THR A 233 9.36 16.20 -23.53
N ASP A 234 10.09 16.09 -22.43
CA ASP A 234 11.52 15.81 -22.43
C ASP A 234 11.88 14.75 -21.41
N ILE A 235 12.80 13.87 -21.80
CA ILE A 235 13.45 12.89 -20.94
C ILE A 235 14.95 13.03 -21.16
N PHE A 236 15.66 13.27 -20.07
CA PHE A 236 17.11 13.33 -20.09
C PHE A 236 17.67 12.95 -18.72
N GLU A 237 18.87 12.41 -18.73
CA GLU A 237 19.63 12.10 -17.54
C GLU A 237 20.23 13.38 -16.95
N ASP A 238 19.96 13.65 -15.67
CA ASP A 238 20.47 14.86 -15.01
C ASP A 238 21.75 14.58 -14.21
N VAL A 239 21.79 13.46 -13.47
CA VAL A 239 22.94 13.11 -12.62
C VAL A 239 23.28 11.63 -12.75
N HIS A 240 24.57 11.34 -12.86
CA HIS A 240 25.16 10.01 -12.76
C HIS A 240 26.05 9.96 -11.51
N LEU A 241 25.61 9.23 -10.50
CA LEU A 241 26.34 9.00 -9.26
C LEU A 241 27.07 7.66 -9.35
N PHE A 242 28.39 7.65 -9.28
CA PHE A 242 29.19 6.43 -9.48
C PHE A 242 30.19 6.20 -8.35
N GLY A 243 30.74 4.99 -8.27
CA GLY A 243 31.76 4.66 -7.27
C GLY A 243 31.20 4.24 -5.92
N PHE A 244 30.00 3.65 -5.89
CA PHE A 244 29.51 2.99 -4.68
C PHE A 244 30.47 1.85 -4.28
N ARG A 245 30.58 1.59 -2.98
CA ARG A 245 31.47 0.51 -2.47
C ARG A 245 30.95 -0.89 -2.80
N CYS A 246 29.65 -1.03 -3.00
CA CYS A 246 28.92 -2.27 -3.23
C CYS A 246 27.96 -2.09 -4.42
N VAL A 247 27.59 -3.19 -5.06
CA VAL A 247 26.52 -3.20 -6.05
C VAL A 247 25.18 -2.92 -5.38
N LEU A 248 24.39 -2.04 -6.00
CA LEU A 248 23.04 -1.71 -5.54
C LEU A 248 22.04 -2.69 -6.15
N THR A 249 21.21 -3.30 -5.31
CA THR A 249 20.34 -4.42 -5.70
C THR A 249 18.86 -4.10 -5.62
N ALA A 250 18.46 -3.11 -4.81
CA ALA A 250 17.07 -2.70 -4.67
C ALA A 250 16.97 -1.19 -4.41
N VAL A 251 15.92 -0.55 -4.92
CA VAL A 251 15.68 0.88 -4.71
C VAL A 251 14.25 1.16 -4.28
N CYS A 252 14.09 2.06 -3.32
CA CYS A 252 12.77 2.53 -2.88
C CYS A 252 12.82 4.02 -2.62
N PHE A 253 11.78 4.73 -3.07
CA PHE A 253 11.63 6.16 -2.82
C PHE A 253 10.49 6.42 -1.84
N GLY A 254 10.84 7.05 -0.72
CA GLY A 254 9.96 7.49 0.34
C GLY A 254 9.67 8.98 0.26
N PHE A 255 8.39 9.33 0.20
CA PHE A 255 7.93 10.72 0.29
C PHE A 255 6.59 10.75 1.02
N ASP A 256 6.50 11.61 2.04
CA ASP A 256 5.26 11.83 2.77
C ASP A 256 4.51 13.03 2.18
N SER A 257 3.41 12.77 1.46
CA SER A 257 2.58 13.84 0.90
C SER A 257 1.88 14.67 1.97
N GLN A 258 1.68 14.12 3.18
CA GLN A 258 1.03 14.80 4.30
C GLN A 258 2.01 15.65 5.12
N ARG A 259 3.32 15.37 5.02
CA ARG A 259 4.38 16.11 5.69
C ARG A 259 5.50 16.49 4.71
N PRO A 260 5.25 17.45 3.80
CA PRO A 260 6.22 17.88 2.80
C PRO A 260 7.48 18.55 3.39
N GLU A 261 7.44 18.92 4.67
CA GLU A 261 8.60 19.46 5.40
C GLU A 261 9.70 18.42 5.63
N GLN A 262 9.36 17.12 5.64
CA GLN A 262 10.38 16.09 5.76
C GLN A 262 11.09 15.89 4.42
N PRO A 263 12.43 15.86 4.42
CA PRO A 263 13.17 15.67 3.18
C PRO A 263 12.84 14.29 2.58
N PRO A 264 12.55 14.20 1.27
CA PRO A 264 12.34 12.92 0.62
C PRO A 264 13.56 12.03 0.77
N LEU A 265 13.31 10.73 0.94
CA LEU A 265 14.29 9.72 1.25
C LEU A 265 14.36 8.68 0.13
N LEU A 266 15.54 8.49 -0.44
CA LEU A 266 15.84 7.38 -1.34
C LEU A 266 16.62 6.32 -0.56
N LEU A 267 16.11 5.08 -0.60
CA LEU A 267 16.75 3.92 -0.02
C LEU A 267 17.36 3.08 -1.13
N LEU A 268 18.62 2.67 -0.95
CA LEU A 268 19.36 1.84 -1.90
C LEU A 268 19.90 0.62 -1.13
N GLY A 269 19.32 -0.55 -1.36
CA GLY A 269 19.83 -1.81 -0.82
C GLY A 269 21.06 -2.27 -1.58
N ASP A 270 22.00 -2.91 -0.89
CA ASP A 270 23.25 -3.39 -1.47
C ASP A 270 23.42 -4.92 -1.41
N GLU A 271 24.36 -5.43 -2.20
CA GLU A 271 24.70 -6.84 -2.31
C GLU A 271 25.29 -7.45 -1.01
N LYS A 272 25.80 -6.61 -0.10
CA LYS A 272 26.39 -7.04 1.18
C LYS A 272 25.38 -7.01 2.33
N GLY A 273 24.11 -6.78 2.05
CA GLY A 273 23.06 -6.75 3.06
C GLY A 273 23.00 -5.44 3.85
N GLY A 274 23.57 -4.36 3.33
CA GLY A 274 23.44 -3.00 3.85
C GLY A 274 22.43 -2.16 3.05
N VAL A 275 22.05 -1.02 3.61
CA VAL A 275 21.17 -0.06 2.92
C VAL A 275 21.74 1.36 3.05
N HIS A 276 21.81 2.06 1.93
CA HIS A 276 22.13 3.49 1.86
C HIS A 276 20.83 4.30 1.95
N LEU A 277 20.84 5.30 2.82
CA LEU A 277 19.77 6.27 3.02
C LEU A 277 20.27 7.60 2.47
N MET A 278 19.54 8.16 1.51
CA MET A 278 19.88 9.43 0.87
C MET A 278 18.70 10.41 1.01
N TRP A 279 18.86 11.44 1.82
CA TRP A 279 17.88 12.50 2.01
C TRP A 279 18.18 13.69 1.10
N PHE A 280 17.18 14.15 0.36
CA PHE A 280 17.30 15.37 -0.44
C PHE A 280 16.79 16.56 0.36
N LEU A 281 17.70 17.41 0.82
CA LEU A 281 17.43 18.50 1.75
C LEU A 281 16.87 19.74 1.05
N ASN A 282 17.26 19.98 -0.21
CA ASN A 282 16.90 21.20 -0.93
C ASN A 282 16.42 20.94 -2.36
N THR A 283 15.26 20.29 -2.46
CA THR A 283 14.66 19.86 -3.73
C THR A 283 14.31 21.02 -4.68
N SER A 284 14.13 22.23 -4.15
CA SER A 284 13.85 23.46 -4.93
C SER A 284 15.02 23.89 -5.82
N LYS A 285 16.28 23.67 -5.38
CA LYS A 285 17.49 24.04 -6.12
C LYS A 285 18.02 22.91 -7.00
N GLY A 286 17.46 21.70 -6.89
CA GLY A 286 17.89 20.49 -7.58
C GLY A 286 18.13 19.34 -6.61
N LEU A 287 18.65 18.21 -7.10
CA LEU A 287 19.06 17.10 -6.22
C LEU A 287 20.47 17.28 -5.68
N PHE A 288 21.37 17.85 -6.49
CA PHE A 288 22.79 18.03 -6.18
C PHE A 288 23.22 19.45 -6.56
N LYS A 289 24.37 19.91 -6.03
CA LYS A 289 24.93 21.21 -6.39
C LYS A 289 25.31 21.17 -7.87
N ARG A 290 24.83 22.13 -8.67
CA ARG A 290 25.15 22.21 -10.10
C ARG A 290 26.65 22.46 -10.30
N ALA A 291 27.25 21.73 -11.23
CA ALA A 291 28.62 21.99 -11.66
C ALA A 291 28.73 23.37 -12.33
N SER A 292 29.85 24.07 -12.11
CA SER A 292 30.13 25.39 -12.68
C SER A 292 30.43 25.37 -14.17
N LYS A 293 30.77 24.20 -14.73
CA LYS A 293 31.02 24.00 -16.16
C LYS A 293 29.85 23.24 -16.78
N THR A 294 29.28 23.79 -17.85
CA THR A 294 28.30 23.12 -18.72
C THR A 294 29.00 22.08 -19.58
N GLU A 295 29.27 20.91 -19.02
CA GLU A 295 29.65 19.74 -19.81
C GLU A 295 28.42 19.20 -20.57
N ARG A 296 28.65 18.69 -21.78
CA ARG A 296 27.60 18.00 -22.54
C ARG A 296 27.39 16.61 -21.93
N GLY A 297 26.31 16.42 -21.20
CA GLY A 297 25.95 15.13 -20.60
C GLY A 297 25.37 15.28 -19.19
N PRO A 298 25.08 14.15 -18.52
CA PRO A 298 24.67 14.19 -17.12
C PRO A 298 25.83 14.68 -16.24
N GLN A 299 25.50 15.36 -15.15
CA GLN A 299 26.50 15.72 -14.14
C GLN A 299 26.99 14.44 -13.46
N ARG A 300 28.30 14.18 -13.54
CA ARG A 300 28.92 13.02 -12.92
C ARG A 300 29.43 13.38 -11.53
N ILE A 301 29.04 12.59 -10.53
CA ILE A 301 29.42 12.80 -9.14
C ILE A 301 30.00 11.48 -8.62
N LEU A 302 31.22 11.51 -8.08
CA LEU A 302 31.77 10.37 -7.37
C LEU A 302 31.08 10.27 -6.00
N PHE A 303 30.66 9.07 -5.61
CA PHE A 303 29.94 8.87 -4.35
C PHE A 303 30.75 9.32 -3.11
N SER A 304 32.08 9.23 -3.17
CA SER A 304 32.97 9.73 -2.12
C SER A 304 32.98 11.26 -1.98
N ASP A 305 32.58 11.98 -3.02
CA ASP A 305 32.57 13.45 -3.05
C ASP A 305 31.20 14.01 -2.65
N LEU A 306 30.28 13.18 -2.15
CA LEU A 306 28.96 13.63 -1.68
C LEU A 306 29.04 14.60 -0.49
N ASP A 307 30.16 14.60 0.25
CA ASP A 307 30.40 15.57 1.32
C ASP A 307 30.44 17.01 0.78
N ASP A 308 30.88 17.21 -0.46
CA ASP A 308 30.83 18.52 -1.12
C ASP A 308 29.40 18.95 -1.47
N HIS A 309 28.41 18.07 -1.29
CA HIS A 309 26.99 18.30 -1.55
C HIS A 309 26.13 18.36 -0.28
N ASP A 310 26.73 18.44 0.90
CA ASP A 310 26.13 18.54 2.25
C ASP A 310 24.81 19.34 2.37
N ASN A 311 24.73 20.51 1.73
CA ASN A 311 23.59 21.41 1.78
C ASN A 311 22.41 20.98 0.87
N MET A 312 22.63 20.01 0.00
CA MET A 312 21.67 19.51 -0.97
C MET A 312 21.23 18.08 -0.64
N VAL A 313 22.16 17.24 -0.21
CA VAL A 313 21.94 15.82 0.05
C VAL A 313 22.68 15.38 1.30
N SER A 314 22.02 14.56 2.12
CA SER A 314 22.65 13.87 3.25
C SER A 314 22.59 12.37 3.00
N CYS A 315 23.69 11.65 3.25
CA CYS A 315 23.77 10.22 3.05
C CYS A 315 24.21 9.49 4.32
N ARG A 316 23.57 8.36 4.62
CA ARG A 316 23.96 7.45 5.70
C ARG A 316 23.93 6.01 5.20
N HIS A 317 24.97 5.23 5.48
CA HIS A 317 24.97 3.79 5.22
C HIS A 317 24.72 3.01 6.51
N ILE A 318 23.82 2.03 6.45
CA ILE A 318 23.59 1.08 7.52
C ILE A 318 24.04 -0.29 7.03
N ALA A 319 25.21 -0.73 7.49
CA ALA A 319 25.81 -1.99 7.09
C ALA A 319 25.26 -3.18 7.89
N ASN A 320 25.41 -4.39 7.34
CA ASN A 320 25.18 -5.67 8.02
C ASN A 320 23.75 -5.87 8.58
N ILE A 321 22.72 -5.35 7.90
CA ILE A 321 21.33 -5.67 8.22
C ILE A 321 21.06 -7.14 7.89
N HIS A 322 21.55 -7.57 6.73
CA HIS A 322 21.47 -8.95 6.27
C HIS A 322 22.85 -9.57 6.08
N ARG A 323 22.90 -10.91 6.08
CA ARG A 323 24.12 -11.68 5.75
C ARG A 323 24.26 -11.97 4.25
N ALA A 324 23.24 -11.63 3.48
CA ALA A 324 23.18 -11.79 2.04
C ALA A 324 22.61 -10.51 1.40
N ALA A 325 22.62 -10.45 0.07
CA ALA A 325 22.12 -9.30 -0.69
C ALA A 325 20.68 -8.93 -0.31
N ILE A 326 20.39 -7.64 -0.34
CA ILE A 326 19.02 -7.15 -0.19
C ILE A 326 18.27 -7.34 -1.51
N ASN A 327 17.14 -8.03 -1.49
CA ASN A 327 16.33 -8.25 -2.70
C ASN A 327 15.20 -7.23 -2.85
N ARG A 328 14.72 -6.67 -1.74
CA ARG A 328 13.66 -5.67 -1.74
C ARG A 328 13.82 -4.71 -0.59
N VAL A 329 13.49 -3.45 -0.87
CA VAL A 329 13.42 -2.38 0.12
C VAL A 329 12.05 -1.72 0.00
N MET A 330 11.42 -1.42 1.12
CA MET A 330 10.21 -0.61 1.21
C MET A 330 10.35 0.41 2.34
N PHE A 331 9.63 1.51 2.22
CA PHE A 331 9.60 2.55 3.24
C PHE A 331 8.16 2.91 3.60
N ASP A 332 7.88 2.92 4.90
CA ASP A 332 6.67 3.50 5.46
C ASP A 332 7.00 4.90 6.01
N PRO A 333 6.63 5.98 5.29
CA PRO A 333 6.90 7.35 5.74
C PRO A 333 6.12 7.72 7.01
N GLY A 334 4.90 7.17 7.19
CA GLY A 334 4.05 7.47 8.34
C GLY A 334 4.69 6.97 9.64
N ALA A 335 5.12 5.70 9.65
CA ALA A 335 5.81 5.10 10.80
C ALA A 335 7.32 5.38 10.85
N ASN A 336 7.89 5.95 9.78
CA ASN A 336 9.32 6.14 9.56
C ASN A 336 10.12 4.81 9.72
N VAL A 337 9.61 3.76 9.07
CA VAL A 337 10.14 2.39 9.12
C VAL A 337 10.68 1.99 7.76
N ILE A 338 11.93 1.51 7.76
CA ILE A 338 12.58 0.85 6.64
C ILE A 338 12.30 -0.65 6.76
N MET A 339 11.92 -1.25 5.64
CA MET A 339 11.62 -2.67 5.53
C MET A 339 12.53 -3.25 4.44
N THR A 340 13.20 -4.35 4.76
CA THR A 340 14.21 -4.97 3.89
C THR A 340 14.05 -6.48 3.89
N SER A 341 14.34 -7.13 2.76
CA SER A 341 14.33 -8.58 2.66
C SER A 341 15.60 -9.14 2.03
N SER A 342 15.93 -10.38 2.42
CA SER A 342 17.10 -11.10 1.94
C SER A 342 16.88 -12.61 2.00
N GLU A 343 17.63 -13.36 1.21
CA GLU A 343 17.69 -14.84 1.26
C GLU A 343 18.44 -15.39 2.48
N SER A 344 18.75 -14.52 3.45
CA SER A 344 19.31 -14.91 4.74
C SER A 344 18.23 -15.56 5.61
N GLU A 345 18.50 -16.77 6.11
CA GLU A 345 17.60 -17.44 7.05
C GLU A 345 17.55 -16.75 8.42
N THR A 346 18.64 -16.10 8.81
CA THR A 346 18.75 -15.41 10.11
C THR A 346 18.10 -14.03 10.10
N THR A 347 17.96 -13.44 8.92
CA THR A 347 17.41 -12.11 8.69
C THR A 347 16.63 -12.13 7.37
N SER A 348 15.49 -12.81 7.35
CA SER A 348 14.72 -13.00 6.11
C SER A 348 14.01 -11.71 5.72
N VAL A 349 13.33 -11.10 6.69
CA VAL A 349 12.77 -9.74 6.58
C VAL A 349 13.13 -8.97 7.84
N VAL A 350 13.52 -7.71 7.67
CA VAL A 350 13.90 -6.83 8.78
C VAL A 350 13.14 -5.52 8.67
N PHE A 351 12.43 -5.15 9.73
CA PHE A 351 11.81 -3.84 9.90
C PHE A 351 12.58 -3.05 10.94
N MET A 352 13.00 -1.84 10.59
CA MET A 352 13.82 -0.99 11.44
C MET A 352 13.39 0.46 11.33
N LYS A 353 13.42 1.20 12.44
CA LYS A 353 13.20 2.66 12.39
C LYS A 353 14.44 3.35 11.86
N VAL A 354 14.23 4.38 11.04
CA VAL A 354 15.32 5.24 10.52
C VAL A 354 16.19 5.84 11.64
N SER A 355 15.57 6.13 12.80
CA SER A 355 16.27 6.68 13.96
C SER A 355 17.21 5.69 14.65
N MET A 356 17.07 4.37 14.39
CA MET A 356 17.86 3.30 15.02
C MET A 356 17.81 3.29 16.57
N LYS A 357 16.79 3.92 17.17
CA LYS A 357 16.62 3.97 18.63
C LYS A 357 15.94 2.73 19.22
N GLN A 358 15.43 1.84 18.38
CA GLN A 358 14.66 0.66 18.77
C GLN A 358 15.26 -0.55 18.09
N GLU A 359 15.14 -1.71 18.75
CA GLU A 359 15.54 -2.97 18.15
C GLU A 359 14.72 -3.27 16.90
N PRO A 360 15.34 -3.84 15.86
CA PRO A 360 14.63 -4.20 14.64
C PRO A 360 13.73 -5.42 14.88
N TYR A 361 12.61 -5.48 14.17
CA TYR A 361 11.79 -6.68 14.07
C TYR A 361 12.37 -7.55 12.97
N ILE A 362 12.66 -8.82 13.29
CA ILE A 362 13.32 -9.76 12.39
C ILE A 362 12.46 -11.01 12.24
N TRP A 363 12.01 -11.27 11.03
CA TRP A 363 11.35 -12.52 10.65
C TRP A 363 12.40 -13.48 10.09
N LYS A 364 12.32 -14.74 10.52
CA LYS A 364 13.30 -15.78 10.21
C LYS A 364 12.58 -17.01 9.70
N PHE A 365 13.00 -17.49 8.54
CA PHE A 365 12.51 -18.74 7.98
C PHE A 365 13.51 -19.32 6.97
N SER A 366 13.37 -20.61 6.69
CA SER A 366 14.22 -21.36 5.77
C SER A 366 14.32 -20.69 4.40
N GLN A 367 15.51 -20.64 3.82
CA GLN A 367 15.84 -20.02 2.53
C GLN A 367 15.60 -18.50 2.41
N GLY A 368 15.16 -17.84 3.48
CA GLY A 368 14.90 -16.41 3.51
C GLY A 368 13.83 -15.92 2.54
N ALA A 369 13.76 -14.59 2.37
CA ALA A 369 12.75 -13.92 1.56
C ALA A 369 13.37 -13.32 0.29
N LEU A 370 12.90 -13.76 -0.88
CA LEU A 370 13.21 -13.10 -2.14
C LEU A 370 12.41 -11.81 -2.29
N CYS A 371 11.17 -11.83 -1.82
CA CYS A 371 10.23 -10.75 -2.01
C CYS A 371 9.32 -10.63 -0.79
N PHE A 372 8.78 -9.43 -0.61
CA PHE A 372 7.73 -9.18 0.37
C PHE A 372 6.88 -7.99 -0.05
N ASP A 373 5.71 -7.89 0.55
CA ASP A 373 4.89 -6.69 0.54
C ASP A 373 4.25 -6.48 1.91
N TYR A 374 3.97 -5.24 2.26
CA TYR A 374 3.44 -4.86 3.57
C TYR A 374 2.31 -3.85 3.45
N SER A 375 1.20 -4.13 4.14
CA SER A 375 0.10 -3.21 4.30
C SER A 375 -0.02 -2.74 5.74
N SER A 376 0.10 -1.42 5.94
CA SER A 376 -0.13 -0.80 7.25
C SER A 376 -1.60 -0.77 7.65
N SER A 377 -2.53 -0.71 6.70
CA SER A 377 -3.97 -0.76 6.98
C SER A 377 -4.40 -2.14 7.47
N LEU A 378 -3.92 -3.21 6.81
CA LEU A 378 -4.23 -4.60 7.17
C LEU A 378 -3.31 -5.17 8.26
N GLN A 379 -2.24 -4.43 8.64
CA GLN A 379 -1.18 -4.91 9.54
C GLN A 379 -0.57 -6.25 9.10
N LEU A 380 -0.56 -6.47 7.78
CA LEU A 380 -0.24 -7.74 7.14
C LEU A 380 1.07 -7.62 6.38
N LEU A 381 2.00 -8.52 6.67
CA LEU A 381 3.22 -8.73 5.91
C LEU A 381 3.07 -10.04 5.12
N VAL A 382 3.30 -9.98 3.81
CA VAL A 382 3.32 -11.13 2.92
C VAL A 382 4.74 -11.34 2.43
N THR A 383 5.26 -12.56 2.52
CA THR A 383 6.62 -12.88 2.07
C THR A 383 6.61 -14.06 1.11
N GLY A 384 7.48 -14.03 0.11
CA GLY A 384 7.74 -15.15 -0.82
C GLY A 384 9.24 -15.39 -1.02
N GLY A 385 9.58 -16.62 -1.41
CA GLY A 385 10.98 -17.03 -1.55
C GLY A 385 11.19 -18.25 -2.45
N LYS A 386 12.43 -18.76 -2.41
CA LYS A 386 12.87 -19.95 -3.15
C LYS A 386 12.20 -21.23 -2.68
N ASP A 387 11.67 -21.23 -1.47
CA ASP A 387 10.99 -22.37 -0.87
C ASP A 387 9.55 -22.59 -1.38
N ARG A 388 9.10 -21.73 -2.32
CA ARG A 388 7.83 -21.85 -3.05
C ARG A 388 6.59 -21.60 -2.18
N LYS A 389 6.81 -21.09 -0.96
CA LYS A 389 5.75 -20.83 0.01
C LYS A 389 5.50 -19.34 0.10
N ILE A 390 4.23 -18.96 0.16
CA ILE A 390 3.83 -17.60 0.54
C ILE A 390 3.47 -17.65 2.01
N ARG A 391 4.01 -16.73 2.80
CA ARG A 391 3.72 -16.65 4.24
C ARG A 391 3.07 -15.33 4.58
N LEU A 392 2.03 -15.42 5.39
CA LEU A 392 1.32 -14.28 5.96
C LEU A 392 1.82 -14.09 7.39
N TRP A 393 2.14 -12.86 7.74
CA TRP A 393 2.68 -12.51 9.06
C TRP A 393 1.93 -11.30 9.62
N SER A 394 1.79 -11.29 10.95
CA SER A 394 1.44 -10.07 11.67
C SER A 394 2.69 -9.20 11.83
N ARG A 395 2.52 -7.88 11.83
CA ARG A 395 3.59 -6.92 12.10
C ARG A 395 4.34 -7.19 13.41
N TYR A 396 3.65 -7.70 14.43
CA TYR A 396 4.21 -7.81 15.79
C TYR A 396 4.66 -9.22 16.14
N VAL A 397 4.19 -10.23 15.40
CA VAL A 397 4.50 -11.65 15.65
C VAL A 397 5.51 -12.10 14.61
N THR A 398 6.76 -12.28 15.04
CA THR A 398 7.88 -12.61 14.14
C THR A 398 8.31 -14.08 14.16
N PHE A 399 7.88 -14.84 15.17
CA PHE A 399 8.34 -16.21 15.39
C PHE A 399 7.51 -17.26 14.63
N SER A 400 6.26 -16.95 14.28
CA SER A 400 5.41 -17.84 13.50
C SER A 400 4.54 -17.08 12.50
N PRO A 401 4.36 -17.62 11.28
CA PRO A 401 3.43 -17.04 10.32
C PRO A 401 1.98 -17.29 10.77
N LEU A 402 1.10 -16.36 10.43
CA LEU A 402 -0.36 -16.51 10.59
C LEU A 402 -0.89 -17.63 9.70
N ALA A 403 -0.37 -17.70 8.47
CA ALA A 403 -0.72 -18.74 7.51
C ALA A 403 0.44 -18.97 6.54
N VAL A 404 0.48 -20.18 5.97
CA VAL A 404 1.41 -20.57 4.92
C VAL A 404 0.60 -21.09 3.74
N LEU A 405 0.63 -20.36 2.63
CA LEU A 405 -0.03 -20.74 1.40
C LEU A 405 0.95 -21.53 0.52
N GLN A 406 0.49 -22.68 0.02
CA GLN A 406 1.25 -23.58 -0.84
C GLN A 406 0.47 -23.78 -2.13
N GLY A 407 1.15 -23.69 -3.27
CA GLY A 407 0.52 -23.83 -4.58
C GLY A 407 1.52 -23.67 -5.72
N HIS A 408 2.50 -22.78 -5.54
CA HIS A 408 3.57 -22.58 -6.52
C HIS A 408 4.50 -23.79 -6.62
N GLN A 409 4.79 -24.20 -7.86
CA GLN A 409 5.72 -25.31 -8.14
C GLN A 409 7.18 -24.86 -8.26
N ALA A 410 7.41 -23.58 -8.56
CA ALA A 410 8.71 -22.92 -8.56
C ALA A 410 8.78 -21.73 -7.59
N SER A 411 9.98 -21.15 -7.49
CA SER A 411 10.32 -20.00 -6.64
C SER A 411 9.32 -18.85 -6.84
N VAL A 412 8.80 -18.32 -5.73
CA VAL A 412 7.98 -17.10 -5.75
C VAL A 412 8.91 -15.94 -6.03
N MET A 413 8.70 -15.29 -7.17
CA MET A 413 9.56 -14.21 -7.64
C MET A 413 9.14 -12.89 -7.02
N ASP A 414 7.84 -12.57 -6.99
CA ASP A 414 7.33 -11.47 -6.17
C ASP A 414 5.84 -11.56 -5.80
N VAL A 415 5.44 -10.74 -4.81
CA VAL A 415 4.15 -10.74 -4.13
C VAL A 415 3.64 -9.31 -3.98
N ALA A 416 2.33 -9.10 -4.09
CA ALA A 416 1.70 -7.79 -3.94
C ALA A 416 0.35 -7.90 -3.23
N ILE A 417 0.10 -7.00 -2.28
CA ILE A 417 -1.16 -6.88 -1.53
C ILE A 417 -2.00 -5.81 -2.21
N TYR A 418 -3.14 -6.22 -2.77
CA TYR A 418 -4.12 -5.30 -3.33
C TYR A 418 -5.18 -4.96 -2.28
N GLN A 419 -4.91 -3.88 -1.56
CA GLN A 419 -5.68 -3.44 -0.39
C GLN A 419 -7.19 -3.23 -0.61
N PRO A 420 -7.68 -2.66 -1.73
CA PRO A 420 -9.11 -2.36 -1.89
C PRO A 420 -10.04 -3.59 -1.80
N VAL A 421 -9.55 -4.77 -2.16
CA VAL A 421 -10.30 -6.04 -2.10
C VAL A 421 -9.59 -7.08 -1.23
N GLU A 422 -8.57 -6.66 -0.47
CA GLU A 422 -7.80 -7.50 0.45
C GLU A 422 -7.21 -8.78 -0.19
N GLN A 423 -6.88 -8.73 -1.48
CA GLN A 423 -6.31 -9.85 -2.22
C GLN A 423 -4.78 -9.80 -2.25
N ILE A 424 -4.17 -10.97 -2.43
CA ILE A 424 -2.72 -11.14 -2.54
C ILE A 424 -2.41 -11.75 -3.90
N PHE A 425 -1.68 -11.01 -4.72
CA PHE A 425 -1.13 -11.52 -5.97
C PHE A 425 0.27 -12.07 -5.73
N SER A 426 0.60 -13.14 -6.44
CA SER A 426 1.92 -13.72 -6.41
C SER A 426 2.30 -14.23 -7.79
N TYR A 427 3.57 -14.12 -8.15
CA TYR A 427 4.05 -14.70 -9.40
C TYR A 427 5.27 -15.56 -9.15
N SER A 428 5.29 -16.70 -9.85
CA SER A 428 6.38 -17.66 -9.82
C SER A 428 7.11 -17.68 -11.15
N ARG A 429 8.24 -18.37 -11.18
CA ARG A 429 8.99 -18.65 -12.40
C ARG A 429 8.23 -19.60 -13.33
N ASP A 430 7.37 -20.43 -12.75
CA ASP A 430 6.36 -21.20 -13.47
C ASP A 430 5.09 -20.35 -13.58
N SER A 431 4.36 -20.47 -14.69
CA SER A 431 3.13 -19.74 -15.04
C SER A 431 2.36 -19.10 -13.87
N VAL A 432 2.01 -17.81 -14.02
CA VAL A 432 1.27 -16.96 -13.08
C VAL A 432 0.12 -17.70 -12.38
N SER A 433 0.18 -17.83 -11.05
CA SER A 433 -0.96 -18.28 -10.22
C SER A 433 -1.63 -17.02 -9.67
N LEU A 434 -2.84 -16.71 -10.15
CA LEU A 434 -3.65 -15.57 -9.69
C LEU A 434 -4.31 -15.87 -8.34
#